data_AF-G2GFV6-F1
#
_entry.id   AF-G2GFV6-F1
#
_cell.length_a   1.000
_cell.length_b   1.000
_cell.length_c   1.000
_cell.angle_alpha   90.00
_cell.angle_beta   90.00
_cell.angle_gamma   90.00
#
_symmetry.space_group_name_H-M   'P 1'
#
loop_
_entity.id
_entity.type
_entity.pdbx_description
1 polymer ?
#
loop_
_entity_poly.entity_id
_entity_poly.type
_entity_poly.pdbx_seq_one_letter_code
_entity_poly.pdbx_strand_id
1 'polypeptide(L)' 'AASEVVARALASDPALPLAAGGGAAAGEMIRVNHYGAHARRESVDACLTALGAALAEAGRTVAPGAAHAAVAEVWDGS' A
#
# COMPACT_ATOMS: atom_id res chain seq x y z
N ALA A 1 -1.74 12.15 8.15
CA ALA A 1 -2.56 12.31 6.92
C ALA A 1 -2.27 11.17 5.94
N ALA A 2 -3.18 10.86 5.00
CA ALA A 2 -2.96 9.83 3.97
C ALA A 2 -1.72 10.13 3.11
N SER A 3 -1.50 11.40 2.76
CA SER A 3 -0.30 11.86 2.06
C SER A 3 1.01 11.57 2.81
N GLU A 4 1.03 11.70 4.13
CA GLU A 4 2.20 11.39 4.96
C GLU A 4 2.50 9.89 4.99
N VAL A 5 1.46 9.05 5.05
CA VAL A 5 1.60 7.59 4.98
C VAL A 5 2.16 7.18 3.63
N VAL A 6 1.64 7.74 2.53
CA VAL A 6 2.16 7.49 1.17
C VAL A 6 3.61 7.95 1.05
N ALA A 7 3.95 9.15 1.54
CA ALA A 7 5.32 9.65 1.51
C ALA A 7 6.28 8.75 2.29
N ARG A 8 5.85 8.24 3.45
CA ARG A 8 6.65 7.29 4.25
C ARG A 8 6.85 5.96 3.53
N ALA A 9 5.79 5.40 2.94
CA ALA A 9 5.88 4.16 2.18
C ALA A 9 6.84 4.32 0.98
N LEU A 10 6.70 5.40 0.21
CA LEU A 10 7.57 5.69 -0.94
C LEU A 10 9.02 6.02 -0.56
N ALA A 11 9.28 6.44 0.67
CA ALA A 11 10.65 6.61 1.16
C ALA A 11 11.39 5.27 1.29
N SER A 12 10.67 4.15 1.46
CA SER A 12 11.27 2.81 1.48
C SER A 12 11.49 2.24 0.08
N ASP A 13 10.55 2.50 -0.84
CA ASP A 13 10.66 2.13 -2.26
C ASP A 13 9.91 3.15 -3.13
N PRO A 14 10.63 4.04 -3.83
CA PRO A 14 10.03 5.06 -4.69
C PRO A 14 9.35 4.49 -5.95
N ALA A 15 9.59 3.22 -6.30
CA ALA A 15 8.99 2.59 -7.48
C ALA A 15 7.59 2.02 -7.20
N LEU A 16 7.12 2.05 -5.95
CA LEU A 16 5.79 1.55 -5.62
C LEU A 16 4.71 2.41 -6.29
N PRO A 17 3.65 1.80 -6.84
CA PRO A 17 2.57 2.50 -7.53
C PRO A 17 1.57 3.15 -6.54
N LEU A 18 2.09 3.88 -5.55
CA LEU A 18 1.32 4.54 -4.50
C LEU A 18 1.17 6.03 -4.78
N ALA A 19 -0.01 6.57 -4.49
CA ALA A 19 -0.26 8.00 -4.55
C ALA A 19 -1.26 8.44 -3.49
N ALA A 20 -1.13 9.68 -3.01
CA ALA A 20 -2.19 10.31 -2.25
C ALA A 20 -3.33 10.77 -3.19
N GLY A 21 -4.49 11.08 -2.61
CA GLY A 21 -5.48 11.92 -3.29
C GLY A 21 -4.94 13.33 -3.59
N GLY A 22 -5.60 14.03 -4.51
CA GLY A 22 -5.29 15.44 -4.80
C GLY A 22 -6.12 16.40 -3.94
N GLY A 23 -5.61 17.61 -3.70
CA GLY A 23 -6.34 18.67 -2.99
C GLY A 23 -6.81 18.22 -1.61
N ALA A 24 -8.09 18.44 -1.30
CA ALA A 24 -8.70 18.05 -0.03
C ALA A 24 -8.56 16.53 0.27
N ALA A 25 -8.61 15.69 -0.77
CA ALA A 25 -8.50 14.24 -0.62
C ALA A 25 -7.08 13.76 -0.27
N ALA A 26 -6.05 14.62 -0.34
CA ALA A 26 -4.68 14.26 0.01
C ALA A 26 -4.55 13.82 1.48
N GLY A 27 -5.41 14.35 2.37
CA GLY A 27 -5.44 13.98 3.78
C GLY A 27 -6.08 12.63 4.07
N GLU A 28 -6.90 12.12 3.15
CA GLU A 28 -7.92 11.11 3.43
C GLU A 28 -7.79 9.86 2.56
N MET A 29 -7.23 9.97 1.36
CA MET A 29 -7.20 8.90 0.36
C MET A 29 -5.77 8.45 0.04
N ILE A 30 -5.58 7.13 0.05
CA ILE A 30 -4.43 6.42 -0.51
C ILE A 30 -4.89 5.68 -1.77
N ARG A 31 -4.15 5.79 -2.86
CA ARG A 31 -4.38 5.06 -4.11
C ARG A 31 -3.25 4.06 -4.35
N VAL A 32 -3.65 2.87 -4.78
CA VAL A 32 -2.75 1.85 -5.32
C VAL A 32 -3.07 1.69 -6.80
N ASN A 33 -2.14 2.09 -7.65
CA ASN A 33 -2.31 2.05 -9.09
C ASN A 33 -1.95 0.65 -9.62
N HIS A 34 -2.95 -0.22 -9.72
CA HIS A 34 -2.76 -1.62 -10.14
C HIS A 34 -3.08 -1.84 -11.62
N TYR A 35 -2.19 -1.40 -12.50
CA TYR A 35 -2.33 -1.54 -13.94
C TYR A 35 -0.97 -1.67 -14.63
N GLY A 36 -0.96 -2.14 -15.89
CA GLY A 36 0.26 -2.28 -16.69
C GLY A 36 1.32 -3.16 -16.01
N ALA A 37 2.57 -2.70 -15.96
CA ALA A 37 3.68 -3.42 -15.32
C ALA A 37 3.50 -3.63 -13.80
N HIS A 38 2.58 -2.88 -13.17
CA HIS A 38 2.23 -3.02 -11.76
C HIS A 38 1.01 -3.92 -11.51
N ALA A 39 0.38 -4.46 -12.57
CA ALA A 39 -0.72 -5.42 -12.48
C ALA A 39 -0.22 -6.84 -12.15
N ARG A 40 0.58 -6.96 -11.09
CA ARG A 40 1.19 -8.23 -10.65
C ARG A 40 1.11 -8.40 -9.14
N ARG A 41 1.07 -9.64 -8.69
CA ARG A 41 0.95 -10.04 -7.27
C ARG A 41 2.03 -9.37 -6.42
N GLU A 42 3.28 -9.36 -6.88
CA GLU A 42 4.39 -8.82 -6.08
C GLU A 42 4.25 -7.29 -5.87
N SER A 43 3.64 -6.57 -6.81
CA SER A 43 3.36 -5.14 -6.63
C SER A 43 2.31 -4.91 -5.55
N VAL A 44 1.32 -5.79 -5.42
CA VAL A 44 0.31 -5.72 -4.35
C VAL A 44 0.96 -6.01 -3.01
N ASP A 45 1.72 -7.11 -2.90
CA ASP A 45 2.43 -7.48 -1.67
C ASP A 45 3.39 -6.38 -1.20
N ALA A 46 4.18 -5.81 -2.12
CA ALA A 46 5.11 -4.73 -1.79
C ALA A 46 4.37 -3.47 -1.30
N CYS A 47 3.26 -3.09 -1.94
CA CYS A 47 2.42 -1.98 -1.48
C CYS A 47 1.85 -2.24 -0.08
N LEU A 48 1.30 -3.42 0.18
CA LEU A 48 0.71 -3.77 1.48
C LEU A 48 1.76 -3.79 2.60
N THR A 49 2.96 -4.29 2.30
CA THR A 49 4.10 -4.27 3.22
C THR A 49 4.47 -2.84 3.59
N ALA A 50 4.72 -1.98 2.59
CA ALA A 50 5.15 -0.61 2.80
C ALA A 50 4.08 0.25 3.51
N LEU A 51 2.81 0.09 3.12
CA LEU A 51 1.69 0.77 3.78
C LEU A 51 1.50 0.26 5.21
N GLY A 52 1.61 -1.04 5.45
CA GLY A 52 1.52 -1.64 6.78
C GLY A 52 2.58 -1.09 7.73
N ALA A 53 3.84 -1.00 7.27
CA ALA A 53 4.92 -0.38 8.03
C ALA A 53 4.66 1.10 8.32
N ALA A 54 4.31 1.89 7.31
CA ALA A 54 4.04 3.33 7.47
C ALA A 54 2.84 3.60 8.41
N LEU A 55 1.80 2.77 8.36
CA LEU A 55 0.65 2.87 9.26
C LEU A 55 1.01 2.48 10.70
N ALA A 56 1.83 1.43 10.88
CA ALA A 56 2.33 1.02 12.20
C ALA A 56 3.18 2.13 12.85
N GLU A 57 4.09 2.74 12.08
CA GLU A 57 4.89 3.89 12.53
C GLU A 57 4.02 5.09 12.91
N ALA A 58 2.88 5.27 12.23
CA ALA A 58 1.87 6.27 12.57
C ALA A 58 0.97 5.87 13.77
N GLY A 59 1.33 4.80 14.50
CA GLY A 59 0.64 4.33 15.69
C GLY A 59 -0.70 3.63 15.41
N ARG A 60 -0.93 3.14 14.18
CA ARG A 60 -2.13 2.36 13.85
C ARG A 60 -1.89 0.88 14.11
N THR A 61 -2.92 0.20 14.61
CA THR A 61 -2.94 -1.25 14.66
C THR A 61 -3.08 -1.80 13.25
N VAL A 62 -2.12 -2.63 12.84
CA VAL A 62 -2.08 -3.28 11.52
C VAL A 62 -1.91 -4.79 11.68
N ALA A 63 -2.34 -5.56 10.68
CA ALA A 63 -2.14 -7.00 10.63
C ALA A 63 -1.50 -7.42 9.29
N PRO A 64 -0.18 -7.19 9.09
CA PRO A 64 0.49 -7.45 7.82
C PRO A 64 0.35 -8.91 7.37
N GLY A 65 0.45 -9.87 8.30
CA GLY A 65 0.28 -11.29 7.99
C GLY A 65 -1.11 -11.62 7.45
N ALA A 66 -2.17 -11.00 7.98
CA ALA A 66 -3.53 -11.19 7.46
C ALA A 66 -3.70 -10.59 6.06
N ALA A 67 -3.07 -9.43 5.80
CA ALA A 67 -3.08 -8.81 4.48
C ALA A 67 -2.39 -9.70 3.42
N HIS A 68 -1.22 -10.27 3.74
CA HIS A 68 -0.54 -11.20 2.83
C HIS A 68 -1.28 -12.52 2.66
N ALA A 69 -1.90 -13.04 3.71
CA ALA A 69 -2.74 -14.23 3.61
C ALA A 69 -3.92 -14.01 2.65
N ALA A 70 -4.58 -12.84 2.73
CA ALA A 70 -5.66 -12.48 1.82
C ALA A 70 -5.20 -12.35 0.35
N VAL A 71 -3.99 -11.82 0.11
CA VAL A 71 -3.41 -11.81 -1.24
C VAL A 71 -3.17 -13.23 -1.74
N ALA A 72 -2.54 -14.08 -0.92
CA ALA A 72 -2.27 -15.46 -1.29
C ALA A 72 -3.57 -16.24 -1.61
N GLU A 73 -4.61 -16.10 -0.79
CA GLU A 73 -5.90 -16.75 -1.02
C GLU A 73 -6.51 -16.41 -2.39
N VAL A 74 -6.49 -15.13 -2.78
CA VAL A 74 -7.09 -14.67 -4.04
C VAL A 74 -6.25 -15.09 -5.26
N TRP A 75 -4.92 -14.98 -5.18
CA TRP A 75 -4.04 -15.25 -6.31
C TRP A 75 -3.71 -16.72 -6.50
N ASP A 76 -3.50 -17.47 -5.41
CA ASP A 76 -3.09 -18.87 -5.46
C ASP A 76 -4.31 -19.82 -5.55
N GLY A 77 -5.51 -19.30 -5.26
CA GLY A 77 -6.79 -20.00 -5.41
C GLY A 77 -7.47 -19.86 -6.78
N SER A 78 -6.82 -19.21 -7.76
CA SER A 78 -7.32 -19.03 -9.13
C SER A 78 -6.75 -20.05 -10.12
#